data_AF-A0A381WN42-F1
#
_entry.id   AF-A0A381WN42-F1
#
_cell.length_a   1.000
_cell.length_b   1.000
_cell.length_c   1.000
_cell.angle_alpha   90.00
_cell.angle_beta   90.00
_cell.angle_gamma   90.00
#
_symmetry.space_group_name_H-M   'P 1'
#
loop_
_entity.id
_entity.type
_entity.pdbx_description
1 polymer ?
#
loop_
_entity_poly.entity_id
_entity_poly.type
_entity_poly.pdbx_seq_one_letter_code
_entity_poly.pdbx_strand_id
1 'polypeptide(L)'
;MSETERSLPVEDGPSIDLRVFLPSLIIVLIAGVYLVLAPDHAAAGASVWKTWVTVNFGWLFLLVAAATLGFCGWLALGRYGRVTLGDPGERPEFRELSWAGMMFTAGIGIGLVTWAFVEPVYYLMTPPMGIEAGTAAAMEWGHAYAQFHWGVVPWAFYALP
;
A
#
# COMPACT_ATOMS: atom_id res chain seq x y z
N MET A 1 34.29 37.33 28.77
CA MET A 1 33.11 37.03 29.60
C MET A 1 31.96 36.81 28.62
N SER A 2 32.01 35.70 27.87
CA SER A 2 31.17 34.50 28.07
C SER A 2 29.68 34.84 28.01
N GLU A 3 29.21 35.21 26.81
CA GLU A 3 27.81 35.12 26.45
C GLU A 3 27.54 33.67 26.08
N THR A 4 27.17 32.90 27.11
CA THR A 4 26.11 31.89 27.08
C THR A 4 26.03 31.05 25.80
N GLU A 5 26.74 29.92 25.81
CA GLU A 5 26.30 28.72 25.10
C GLU A 5 24.85 28.46 25.51
N ARG A 6 23.91 28.87 24.67
CA ARG A 6 22.51 28.48 24.79
C ARG A 6 22.45 27.01 24.42
N SER A 7 22.69 26.14 25.39
CA SER A 7 22.51 24.71 25.26
C SER A 7 21.12 24.46 24.70
N LEU A 8 21.05 23.85 23.51
CA LEU A 8 19.79 23.34 22.98
C LEU A 8 19.16 22.44 24.04
N PRO A 9 17.83 22.45 24.22
CA PRO A 9 17.17 21.53 25.13
C PRO A 9 17.66 20.11 24.82
N VAL A 10 18.13 19.39 25.84
CA VAL A 10 18.34 17.95 25.72
C VAL A 10 16.94 17.37 25.51
N GLU A 11 16.57 17.08 24.26
CA GLU A 11 15.35 16.33 24.00
C GLU A 11 15.46 15.01 24.74
N ASP A 12 14.47 14.71 25.60
CA ASP A 12 14.33 13.38 26.16
C ASP A 12 14.37 12.39 24.99
N GLY A 13 15.27 11.41 25.05
CA GLY A 13 15.43 10.44 23.97
C GLY A 13 14.10 9.75 23.64
N PRO A 14 13.95 9.19 22.43
CA PRO A 14 12.68 8.65 21.97
C PRO A 14 12.08 7.67 22.99
N SER A 15 10.93 8.03 23.57
CA SER A 15 10.21 7.23 24.55
C SER A 15 9.13 6.38 23.89
N ILE A 16 8.95 5.15 24.35
CA ILE A 16 7.87 4.28 23.85
C ILE A 16 6.51 4.81 24.35
N ASP A 17 5.61 5.15 23.43
CA ASP A 17 4.22 5.43 23.78
C ASP A 17 3.49 4.12 24.11
N LEU A 18 3.43 3.81 25.40
CA LEU A 18 2.78 2.60 25.92
C LEU A 18 1.28 2.54 25.61
N ARG A 19 0.61 3.67 25.35
CA ARG A 19 -0.83 3.70 25.03
C ARG A 19 -1.10 3.17 23.64
N VAL A 20 -0.13 3.27 22.73
CA VAL A 20 -0.22 2.71 21.37
C VAL A 20 0.43 1.33 21.33
N PHE A 21 1.60 1.19 21.98
CA PHE A 21 2.39 -0.03 21.94
C PHE A 21 1.68 -1.23 22.59
N LEU A 22 1.16 -1.07 23.81
CA LEU A 22 0.59 -2.20 24.55
C LEU A 22 -0.67 -2.77 23.89
N PRO A 23 -1.68 -1.97 23.47
CA PRO A 23 -2.84 -2.52 22.78
C PRO A 23 -2.47 -3.25 21.48
N SER A 24 -1.56 -2.67 20.69
CA SER A 24 -1.09 -3.27 19.44
C SER A 24 -0.40 -4.61 19.68
N LEU A 25 0.51 -4.67 20.66
CA LEU A 25 1.22 -5.89 21.02
C LEU A 25 0.25 -6.97 21.52
N ILE A 26 -0.70 -6.62 22.39
CA ILE A 26 -1.68 -7.57 22.91
C ILE A 26 -2.53 -8.16 21.78
N ILE A 27 -3.03 -7.31 20.87
CA ILE A 27 -3.85 -7.77 19.74
C ILE A 27 -3.05 -8.71 18.83
N VAL A 28 -1.81 -8.34 18.48
CA VAL A 28 -0.94 -9.17 17.65
C VAL A 28 -0.62 -10.51 18.31
N LEU A 29 -0.32 -10.52 19.61
CA LEU A 29 -0.04 -11.75 20.35
C LEU A 29 -1.27 -12.65 20.44
N ILE A 30 -2.46 -12.10 20.73
CA ILE A 30 -3.70 -12.87 20.76
C ILE A 30 -3.98 -13.49 19.39
N ALA A 31 -3.88 -12.70 18.32
CA ALA A 31 -4.10 -13.19 16.96
C ALA A 31 -3.07 -14.27 16.57
N GLY A 32 -1.79 -14.07 16.90
CA GLY A 32 -0.73 -15.03 16.64
C GLY A 32 -0.92 -16.35 17.39
N VAL A 33 -1.25 -16.28 18.68
CA VAL A 33 -1.55 -17.47 19.50
C VAL A 33 -2.77 -18.21 18.93
N TYR A 34 -3.83 -17.49 18.55
CA TYR A 34 -5.01 -18.09 17.96
C TYR A 34 -4.70 -18.81 16.63
N LEU A 35 -3.91 -18.18 15.75
CA LEU A 35 -3.49 -18.77 14.47
C LEU A 35 -2.67 -20.05 14.65
N VAL A 36 -1.83 -20.12 15.68
CA VAL A 36 -0.98 -21.29 15.97
C VAL A 36 -1.77 -22.42 16.61
N LEU A 37 -2.67 -22.12 17.56
CA LEU A 37 -3.38 -23.14 18.33
C LEU A 37 -4.61 -23.72 17.59
N ALA A 38 -5.22 -22.95 16.69
CA ALA A 38 -6.45 -23.37 15.98
C ALA A 38 -6.42 -22.96 14.49
N PRO A 39 -5.46 -23.44 13.69
CA PRO A 39 -5.23 -22.98 12.32
C PRO A 39 -6.43 -23.19 11.40
N ASP A 40 -7.09 -24.36 11.46
CA ASP A 40 -8.24 -24.67 10.60
C ASP A 40 -9.45 -23.77 10.91
N HIS A 41 -9.73 -23.55 12.20
CA HIS A 41 -10.79 -22.63 12.63
C HIS A 41 -10.47 -21.18 12.25
N ALA A 42 -9.22 -20.76 12.40
CA ALA A 42 -8.77 -19.44 12.01
C ALA A 42 -8.91 -19.21 10.49
N ALA A 43 -8.51 -20.19 9.68
CA ALA A 43 -8.64 -20.13 8.23
C ALA A 43 -10.11 -20.09 7.78
N ALA A 44 -10.97 -20.93 8.37
CA ALA A 44 -12.41 -20.93 8.08
C ALA A 44 -13.05 -19.58 8.43
N GLY A 45 -12.77 -19.06 9.64
CA GLY A 45 -13.26 -17.76 10.09
C GLY A 45 -12.77 -16.62 9.18
N ALA A 46 -11.49 -16.60 8.83
CA ALA A 46 -10.91 -15.61 7.93
C ALA A 46 -11.57 -15.67 6.53
N SER A 47 -11.88 -16.85 6.02
CA SER A 47 -12.55 -17.02 4.72
C SER A 47 -13.99 -16.50 4.73
N VAL A 48 -14.73 -16.73 5.82
CA VAL A 48 -16.09 -16.18 6.02
C VAL A 48 -16.04 -14.66 6.04
N TRP A 49 -15.15 -14.07 6.85
CA TRP A 49 -15.02 -12.61 6.93
C TRP A 49 -14.52 -12.00 5.64
N LYS A 50 -13.52 -12.60 4.98
CA LYS A 50 -13.03 -12.19 3.66
C LYS A 50 -14.19 -12.13 2.67
N THR A 51 -14.94 -13.22 2.54
CA THR A 51 -16.08 -13.29 1.61
C THR A 51 -17.11 -12.21 1.93
N TRP A 52 -17.48 -12.07 3.21
CA TRP A 52 -18.45 -11.08 3.64
C TRP A 52 -18.00 -9.65 3.33
N VAL A 53 -16.75 -9.29 3.59
CA VAL A 53 -16.19 -7.97 3.26
C VAL A 53 -16.18 -7.78 1.75
N THR A 54 -15.71 -8.75 0.97
CA THR A 54 -15.63 -8.61 -0.49
C THR A 54 -17.00 -8.44 -1.15
N VAL A 55 -18.02 -9.15 -0.65
CA VAL A 55 -19.38 -9.08 -1.20
C VAL A 55 -20.07 -7.77 -0.82
N ASN A 56 -19.98 -7.35 0.44
CA ASN A 56 -20.74 -6.19 0.93
C ASN A 56 -20.03 -4.85 0.74
N PHE A 57 -18.69 -4.85 0.76
CA PHE A 57 -17.88 -3.63 0.70
C PHE A 57 -16.99 -3.55 -0.54
N GLY A 58 -16.98 -4.55 -1.43
CA GLY A 58 -16.14 -4.54 -2.65
C GLY A 58 -16.32 -3.28 -3.50
N TRP A 59 -17.55 -2.77 -3.61
CA TRP A 59 -17.85 -1.50 -4.30
C TRP A 59 -17.15 -0.30 -3.66
N LEU A 60 -16.99 -0.28 -2.33
CA LEU A 60 -16.33 0.80 -1.61
C LEU A 60 -14.83 0.77 -1.90
N PHE A 61 -14.20 -0.40 -1.96
CA PHE A 61 -12.80 -0.53 -2.36
C PHE A 61 -12.56 0.04 -3.76
N LEU A 62 -13.42 -0.29 -4.73
CA LEU A 62 -13.33 0.24 -6.09
C LEU A 62 -13.57 1.76 -6.14
N LEU A 63 -14.55 2.26 -5.40
CA LEU A 63 -14.84 3.69 -5.34
C LEU A 63 -13.68 4.47 -4.74
N VAL A 64 -13.11 4.00 -3.63
CA VAL A 64 -11.94 4.63 -2.99
C VAL A 64 -10.74 4.59 -3.93
N ALA A 65 -10.48 3.47 -4.61
CA ALA A 65 -9.39 3.38 -5.57
C ALA A 65 -9.53 4.40 -6.73
N ALA A 66 -10.74 4.51 -7.30
CA ALA A 66 -11.02 5.49 -8.35
C ALA A 66 -10.94 6.93 -7.84
N ALA A 67 -11.49 7.20 -6.64
CA ALA A 67 -11.48 8.52 -6.02
C ALA A 67 -10.07 8.97 -5.68
N THR A 68 -9.23 8.10 -5.12
CA THR A 68 -7.82 8.36 -4.80
C THR A 68 -7.03 8.66 -6.06
N LEU A 69 -7.15 7.84 -7.12
CA LEU A 69 -6.48 8.12 -8.38
C LEU A 69 -6.92 9.47 -8.98
N GLY A 70 -8.23 9.74 -8.97
CA GLY A 70 -8.78 11.02 -9.45
C GLY A 70 -8.30 12.21 -8.63
N PHE A 71 -8.24 12.08 -7.31
CA PHE A 71 -7.75 13.11 -6.40
C PHE A 71 -6.27 13.40 -6.58
N CYS A 72 -5.43 12.36 -6.67
CA CYS A 72 -4.01 12.51 -6.98
C CYS A 72 -3.79 13.15 -8.35
N GLY A 73 -4.59 12.77 -9.35
CA GLY A 73 -4.59 13.42 -10.66
C GLY A 73 -4.95 14.90 -10.59
N TRP A 74 -5.98 15.26 -9.81
CA TRP A 74 -6.36 16.65 -9.59
C TRP A 74 -5.29 17.46 -8.84
N LEU A 75 -4.60 16.87 -7.85
CA LEU A 75 -3.47 17.51 -7.18
C LEU A 75 -2.32 17.76 -8.15
N ALA A 76 -1.91 16.73 -8.88
CA ALA A 76 -0.75 16.77 -9.77
C ALA A 76 -0.96 17.69 -10.99
N LEU A 77 -2.15 17.66 -11.61
CA LEU A 77 -2.46 18.43 -12.81
C LEU A 77 -3.09 19.80 -12.50
N GLY A 78 -3.58 20.00 -11.27
CA GLY A 78 -4.22 21.23 -10.83
C GLY A 78 -3.26 22.26 -10.28
N ARG A 79 -3.82 23.26 -9.57
CA ARG A 79 -3.04 24.37 -8.99
C ARG A 79 -2.01 23.93 -7.94
N TYR A 80 -2.22 22.76 -7.32
CA TYR A 80 -1.42 22.29 -6.20
C TYR A 80 -0.15 21.55 -6.63
N GLY A 81 -0.06 21.07 -7.87
CA GLY A 81 1.13 20.36 -8.37
C GLY A 81 2.40 21.22 -8.45
N ARG A 82 2.27 22.54 -8.29
CA ARG A 82 3.40 23.50 -8.23
C ARG A 82 3.83 23.84 -6.81
N VAL A 83 3.15 23.31 -5.79
CA VAL A 83 3.46 23.57 -4.39
C VAL A 83 4.67 22.72 -4.00
N THR A 84 5.71 23.37 -3.48
CA THR A 84 6.89 22.69 -2.91
C THR A 84 6.50 22.06 -1.57
N LEU A 85 6.83 20.78 -1.38
CA LEU A 85 6.68 20.08 -0.09
C LEU A 85 7.89 20.38 0.81
N GLY A 86 7.92 21.60 1.33
CA GLY A 86 9.03 22.16 2.09
C GLY A 86 8.89 23.69 2.18
N ASP A 87 9.99 24.38 2.45
CA ASP A 87 9.98 25.85 2.44
C ASP A 87 9.86 26.39 1.00
N PRO A 88 9.26 27.59 0.80
CA PRO A 88 9.14 28.19 -0.52
C PRO A 88 10.51 28.39 -1.20
N GLY A 89 10.73 27.72 -2.33
CA GLY A 89 11.99 27.78 -3.08
C GLY A 89 13.07 26.82 -2.59
N GLU A 90 12.75 25.95 -1.63
CA GLU A 90 13.63 24.86 -1.23
C GLU A 90 13.91 23.91 -2.41
N ARG A 91 15.17 23.46 -2.50
CA ARG A 91 15.60 22.54 -3.57
C ARG A 91 15.40 21.10 -3.10
N PRO A 92 15.12 20.15 -4.01
CA PRO A 92 15.04 18.74 -3.65
C PRO A 92 16.32 18.26 -2.95
N GLU A 93 16.18 17.54 -1.83
CA GLU A 93 17.30 16.95 -1.09
C GLU A 93 18.06 15.89 -1.92
N PHE A 94 17.33 15.17 -2.77
CA PHE A 94 17.86 14.11 -3.62
C PHE A 94 17.74 14.47 -5.09
N ARG A 95 18.71 14.01 -5.90
CA ARG A 95 18.62 14.10 -7.37
C ARG A 95 17.45 13.23 -7.85
N GLU A 96 16.78 13.64 -8.91
CA GLU A 96 15.57 12.98 -9.43
C GLU A 96 15.76 11.47 -9.67
N LEU A 97 16.90 11.05 -10.22
CA LEU A 97 17.19 9.63 -10.44
C LEU A 97 17.37 8.85 -9.13
N SER A 98 18.04 9.45 -8.15
CA SER A 98 18.21 8.85 -6.82
C SER A 98 16.86 8.73 -6.10
N TRP A 99 16.03 9.77 -6.18
CA TRP A 99 14.67 9.77 -5.64
C TRP A 99 13.80 8.68 -6.28
N ALA A 100 13.81 8.57 -7.61
CA ALA A 100 13.09 7.51 -8.31
C ALA A 100 13.56 6.10 -7.87
N GLY A 101 14.88 5.91 -7.72
CA GLY A 101 15.44 4.66 -7.21
C GLY A 101 14.99 4.33 -5.77
N MET A 102 14.89 5.33 -4.90
CA MET A 102 14.35 5.14 -3.55
C MET A 102 12.89 4.71 -3.56
N MET A 103 12.05 5.29 -4.44
CA MET A 103 10.64 4.89 -4.55
C MET A 103 10.49 3.41 -4.96
N PHE A 104 11.30 2.95 -5.93
CA PHE A 104 11.27 1.53 -6.35
C PHE A 104 11.75 0.57 -5.26
N THR A 105 12.73 0.96 -4.46
CA THR A 105 13.28 0.11 -3.39
C THR A 105 12.43 0.11 -2.13
N ALA A 106 11.71 1.20 -1.84
CA ALA A 106 10.81 1.30 -0.69
C ALA A 106 9.46 0.61 -0.93
N GLY A 107 8.89 0.75 -2.13
CA GLY A 107 7.49 0.38 -2.39
C GLY A 107 7.25 -1.05 -2.88
N ILE A 108 8.26 -1.72 -3.43
CA ILE A 108 8.08 -3.01 -4.11
C ILE A 108 8.77 -4.14 -3.32
N GLY A 109 7.98 -4.81 -2.49
CA GLY A 109 8.44 -5.96 -1.69
C GLY A 109 8.42 -7.29 -2.46
N ILE A 110 8.56 -8.38 -1.69
CA ILE A 110 8.49 -9.77 -2.19
C ILE A 110 7.18 -10.10 -2.93
N GLY A 111 6.10 -9.38 -2.61
CA GLY A 111 4.80 -9.53 -3.24
C GLY A 111 4.86 -9.41 -4.76
N LEU A 112 5.57 -8.40 -5.31
CA LEU A 112 5.67 -8.25 -6.76
C LEU A 112 6.43 -9.43 -7.38
N VAL A 113 7.52 -9.88 -6.76
CA VAL A 113 8.32 -10.99 -7.28
C VAL A 113 7.49 -12.27 -7.39
N THR A 114 6.63 -12.55 -6.40
CA THR A 114 5.75 -13.73 -6.45
C THR A 114 4.58 -13.52 -7.41
N TRP A 115 3.85 -12.42 -7.28
CA TRP A 115 2.60 -12.23 -8.01
C TRP A 115 2.79 -11.81 -9.46
N ALA A 116 3.91 -11.19 -9.84
CA ALA A 116 4.18 -10.86 -11.25
C ALA A 116 4.21 -12.09 -12.16
N PHE A 117 4.60 -13.26 -11.64
CA PHE A 117 4.54 -14.53 -12.38
C PHE A 117 3.24 -15.30 -12.14
N VAL A 118 2.78 -15.34 -10.90
CA VAL A 118 1.60 -16.16 -10.54
C VAL A 118 0.31 -15.56 -11.09
N GLU A 119 0.15 -14.25 -11.04
CA GLU A 119 -1.12 -13.58 -11.35
C GLU A 119 -1.53 -13.68 -12.82
N PRO A 120 -0.65 -13.46 -13.82
CA PRO A 120 -1.04 -13.63 -15.22
C PRO A 120 -1.44 -15.08 -15.54
N VAL A 121 -0.72 -16.05 -14.96
CA VAL A 121 -1.04 -17.49 -15.12
C VAL A 121 -2.36 -17.82 -14.44
N TYR A 122 -2.60 -17.26 -13.26
CA TYR A 122 -3.87 -17.41 -12.55
C TYR A 122 -5.03 -16.90 -13.42
N TYR A 123 -4.94 -15.70 -13.99
CA TYR A 123 -5.98 -15.16 -14.86
C TYR A 123 -6.09 -15.85 -16.22
N LEU A 124 -5.04 -16.49 -16.72
CA LEU A 124 -5.15 -17.35 -17.90
C LEU A 124 -6.04 -18.58 -17.63
N MET A 125 -5.98 -19.14 -16.42
CA MET A 125 -6.70 -20.35 -16.02
C MET A 125 -8.08 -20.05 -15.41
N THR A 126 -8.24 -18.88 -14.81
CA THR A 126 -9.50 -18.40 -14.22
C THR A 126 -9.78 -16.96 -14.68
N PRO A 127 -10.01 -16.73 -15.98
CA PRO A 127 -10.18 -15.39 -16.50
C PRO A 127 -11.49 -14.76 -15.99
N PRO A 128 -11.52 -13.42 -15.85
CA PRO A 128 -12.72 -12.71 -15.43
C PRO A 128 -13.81 -12.72 -16.51
N MET A 129 -14.98 -12.18 -16.18
CA MET A 129 -16.08 -11.92 -17.13
C MET A 129 -16.62 -13.15 -17.88
N GLY A 130 -16.41 -14.36 -17.36
CA GLY A 130 -16.90 -15.60 -17.96
C GLY A 130 -16.18 -16.02 -19.24
N ILE A 131 -14.96 -15.51 -19.46
CA ILE A 131 -14.11 -15.91 -20.59
C ILE A 131 -13.69 -17.38 -20.42
N GLU A 132 -13.49 -18.09 -21.53
CA GLU A 132 -12.98 -19.46 -21.49
C GLU A 132 -11.46 -19.47 -21.20
N ALA A 133 -11.06 -20.32 -20.25
CA ALA A 133 -9.67 -20.46 -19.84
C ALA A 133 -8.75 -20.94 -20.98
N GLY A 134 -7.48 -20.52 -20.96
CA GLY A 134 -6.48 -20.95 -21.94
C GLY A 134 -6.64 -20.37 -23.35
N THR A 135 -7.60 -19.47 -23.56
CA THR A 135 -7.83 -18.80 -24.85
C THR A 135 -6.94 -17.57 -25.03
N ALA A 136 -6.84 -17.07 -26.26
CA ALA A 136 -6.16 -15.80 -26.54
C ALA A 136 -6.76 -14.62 -25.75
N ALA A 137 -8.09 -14.57 -25.64
CA ALA A 137 -8.77 -13.55 -24.85
C ALA A 137 -8.41 -13.64 -23.35
N ALA A 138 -8.29 -14.85 -22.79
CA ALA A 138 -7.84 -15.03 -21.41
C ALA A 138 -6.41 -14.53 -21.19
N MET A 139 -5.50 -14.72 -22.16
CA MET A 139 -4.14 -14.16 -22.09
C MET A 139 -4.15 -12.63 -22.09
N GLU A 140 -4.91 -12.00 -22.99
CA GLU A 140 -5.01 -10.54 -23.06
C GLU A 140 -5.51 -9.94 -21.73
N TRP A 141 -6.57 -10.51 -21.17
CA TRP A 141 -7.11 -10.07 -19.89
C TRP A 141 -6.18 -10.37 -18.71
N GLY A 142 -5.46 -11.49 -18.75
CA GLY A 142 -4.48 -11.81 -17.71
C GLY A 142 -3.35 -10.78 -17.60
N HIS A 143 -2.87 -10.28 -18.74
CA HIS A 143 -1.92 -9.17 -18.76
C HIS A 143 -2.54 -7.85 -18.30
N ALA A 144 -3.75 -7.52 -18.78
CA ALA A 144 -4.43 -6.27 -18.43
C ALA A 144 -4.74 -6.18 -16.93
N TYR A 145 -5.22 -7.27 -16.31
CA TYR A 145 -5.52 -7.29 -14.87
C TYR A 145 -4.27 -7.18 -14.00
N ALA A 146 -3.20 -7.89 -14.35
CA ALA A 146 -1.93 -7.75 -13.63
C ALA A 146 -1.42 -6.30 -13.70
N GLN A 147 -1.47 -5.67 -14.89
CA GLN A 147 -1.10 -4.26 -15.02
C GLN A 147 -2.03 -3.32 -14.25
N PHE A 148 -3.33 -3.64 -14.16
CA PHE A 148 -4.27 -2.86 -13.36
C PHE A 148 -3.93 -2.94 -11.86
N HIS A 149 -3.64 -4.13 -11.34
CA HIS A 149 -3.33 -4.35 -9.92
C HIS A 149 -1.95 -3.84 -9.48
N TRP A 150 -0.99 -3.71 -10.40
CA TRP A 150 0.37 -3.21 -10.12
C TRP A 150 0.69 -1.88 -10.82
N GLY A 151 -0.31 -1.26 -11.45
CA GLY A 151 -0.19 -0.02 -12.22
C GLY A 151 -0.45 1.22 -11.37
N VAL A 152 -0.92 2.30 -11.99
CA VAL A 152 -1.02 3.63 -11.34
C VAL A 152 -1.97 3.70 -10.15
N VAL A 153 -2.98 2.82 -10.08
CA VAL A 153 -4.00 2.83 -9.02
C VAL A 153 -3.41 2.55 -7.63
N PRO A 154 -2.70 1.43 -7.36
CA PRO A 154 -2.05 1.21 -6.07
C PRO A 154 -1.01 2.29 -5.72
N TRP A 155 -0.25 2.81 -6.69
CA TRP A 155 0.70 3.89 -6.45
C TRP A 155 0.01 5.18 -5.99
N ALA A 156 -1.21 5.45 -6.45
CA ALA A 156 -1.99 6.59 -5.98
C ALA A 156 -2.34 6.48 -4.48
N PHE A 157 -2.49 5.27 -3.93
CA PHE A 157 -2.67 5.09 -2.50
C PHE A 157 -1.41 5.45 -1.70
N TYR A 158 -0.21 5.15 -2.21
CA TYR A 158 1.03 5.56 -1.55
C TYR A 158 1.28 7.07 -1.56
N ALA A 159 0.63 7.80 -2.46
CA ALA A 159 0.73 9.25 -2.51
C ALA A 159 -0.11 9.96 -1.43
N LEU A 160 -1.00 9.24 -0.75
CA LEU A 160 -1.86 9.74 0.33
C LEU A 160 -1.52 9.03 1.65
N PRO A 161 -1.62 9.71 2.80
CA PRO A 161 -1.39 9.10 4.11
C PRO A 161 -2.46 8.07 4.51
#